data_AF-A0A319BBN3-F1
#
_entry.id   AF-A0A319BBN3-F1
#
_cell.length_a   1.000
_cell.length_b   1.000
_cell.length_c   1.000
_cell.angle_alpha   90.00
_cell.angle_beta   90.00
_cell.angle_gamma   90.00
#
_symmetry.space_group_name_H-M   'P 1'
#
loop_
_entity.id
_entity.type
_entity.pdbx_description
1 polymer ?
#
loop_
_entity_poly.entity_id
_entity_poly.type
_entity_poly.pdbx_seq_one_letter_code
_entity_poly.pdbx_strand_id
1 'polypeptide(L)'
;MLSQALATHERRSNTPFLLSTESFDTHVHVFDPKLGPYAAGRAYTPEDAPLQKLLALNRSLARDYNNTTLVLVQPSPYKNDCTVMMHCLRELRNRGIRSFGIAVLDLDTTTDAQLNEMHTLGVRGIRLNFQADGKEVDITRLISVLNRTADRIRNLPGWAIQLFVPGWTWDLLHDAVRELPVRVIADHLGGLRGTSKLPSELQSTPTSQLGFRSLLSLAKQSIVYVKVSGLYRMSDYSASTFEDLQPIVQAMAREIPDQVIWGSDWPHTGDGHNRVKRSIGSKEPFRMIDNHAILQRLHDWMGDDAYWKMMVDNPGRLYIH
;
A
#
# COMPACT_ATOMS: atom_id res chain seq x y z
N MET A 1 -22.51 9.80 -36.31
CA MET A 1 -23.44 10.37 -35.31
C MET A 1 -23.70 9.32 -34.23
N LEU A 2 -22.77 9.18 -33.29
CA LEU A 2 -22.88 8.27 -32.15
C LEU A 2 -22.83 9.16 -30.90
N SER A 3 -23.98 9.68 -30.52
CA SER A 3 -24.14 10.47 -29.30
C SER A 3 -24.99 9.68 -28.31
N GLN A 4 -24.45 9.57 -27.09
CA GLN A 4 -25.21 9.50 -25.84
C GLN A 4 -26.14 8.30 -25.66
N ALA A 5 -25.59 7.25 -25.07
CA ALA A 5 -26.33 6.42 -24.13
C ALA A 5 -25.55 6.40 -22.81
N LEU A 6 -25.55 7.54 -22.11
CA LEU A 6 -25.25 7.59 -20.68
C LEU A 6 -26.40 6.87 -19.98
N ALA A 7 -26.19 5.60 -19.68
CA ALA A 7 -27.13 4.81 -18.88
C ALA A 7 -27.16 5.39 -17.46
N THR A 8 -28.24 6.10 -17.15
CA THR A 8 -28.66 6.48 -15.81
C THR A 8 -28.69 5.24 -14.92
N HIS A 9 -27.69 5.10 -14.04
CA HIS A 9 -27.70 4.09 -13.00
C HIS A 9 -28.73 4.47 -11.94
N GLU A 10 -29.88 3.80 -11.97
CA GLU A 10 -30.86 3.83 -10.89
C GLU A 10 -30.19 3.45 -9.55
N ARG A 11 -30.18 4.39 -8.61
CA ARG A 11 -29.92 4.11 -7.19
C ARG A 11 -31.01 3.18 -6.68
N ARG A 12 -30.69 1.91 -6.45
CA ARG A 12 -31.51 1.01 -5.62
C ARG A 12 -30.66 0.21 -4.63
N SER A 13 -31.14 0.24 -3.38
CA SER A 13 -30.71 -0.43 -2.14
C SER A 13 -29.59 0.23 -1.33
N ASN A 14 -29.87 0.36 -0.03
CA ASN A 14 -29.34 1.32 0.93
C ASN A 14 -28.15 0.77 1.73
N THR A 15 -27.30 -0.03 1.07
CA THR A 15 -25.99 -0.43 1.60
C THR A 15 -24.95 0.21 0.68
N PRO A 16 -24.13 1.17 1.13
CA PRO A 16 -23.12 1.75 0.27
C PRO A 16 -22.09 0.66 -0.01
N PHE A 17 -22.13 0.11 -1.22
CA PHE A 17 -21.01 -0.66 -1.72
C PHE A 17 -19.87 0.31 -1.99
N LEU A 18 -18.70 0.01 -1.43
CA LEU A 18 -17.60 0.97 -1.34
C LEU A 18 -16.52 0.72 -2.40
N LEU A 19 -16.44 -0.51 -2.93
CA LEU A 19 -15.56 -0.84 -4.05
C LEU A 19 -16.38 -1.15 -5.31
N SER A 20 -16.08 -0.45 -6.40
CA SER A 20 -16.52 -0.83 -7.75
C SER A 20 -15.66 -1.98 -8.28
N THR A 21 -16.11 -2.64 -9.35
CA THR A 21 -15.34 -3.74 -9.98
C THR A 21 -14.00 -3.27 -10.56
N GLU A 22 -13.92 -1.99 -10.90
CA GLU A 22 -12.77 -1.29 -11.47
C GLU A 22 -11.78 -0.86 -10.41
N SER A 23 -12.16 -0.92 -9.13
CA SER A 23 -11.33 -0.50 -8.02
C SER A 23 -10.07 -1.36 -7.87
N PHE A 24 -9.09 -0.82 -7.17
CA PHE A 24 -7.86 -1.49 -6.80
C PHE A 24 -7.74 -1.54 -5.28
N ASP A 25 -7.35 -2.69 -4.75
CA ASP A 25 -6.71 -2.78 -3.45
C ASP A 25 -5.20 -2.88 -3.66
N THR A 26 -4.48 -1.77 -3.47
CA THR A 26 -3.06 -1.68 -3.83
C THR A 26 -2.09 -2.15 -2.74
N HIS A 27 -2.59 -2.70 -1.62
CA HIS A 27 -1.71 -3.19 -0.56
C HIS A 27 -2.36 -4.29 0.26
N VAL A 28 -2.07 -5.53 -0.10
CA VAL A 28 -2.50 -6.72 0.64
C VAL A 28 -1.35 -7.72 0.76
N HIS A 29 -1.39 -8.53 1.80
CA HIS A 29 -0.41 -9.58 2.06
C HIS A 29 -1.09 -10.93 2.16
N VAL A 30 -0.44 -11.99 1.68
CA VAL A 30 -0.88 -13.37 1.91
C VAL A 30 0.09 -14.05 2.85
N PHE A 31 -0.44 -14.77 3.84
CA PHE A 31 0.32 -15.61 4.76
C PHE A 31 -0.22 -17.04 4.69
N ASP A 32 0.52 -17.90 3.99
CA ASP A 32 0.16 -19.31 3.85
C ASP A 32 1.42 -20.20 3.99
N PRO A 33 1.67 -20.77 5.19
CA PRO A 33 2.82 -21.63 5.42
C PRO A 33 2.72 -22.98 4.68
N LYS A 34 1.56 -23.32 4.09
CA LYS A 34 1.41 -24.53 3.27
C LYS A 34 1.97 -24.35 1.86
N LEU A 35 2.01 -23.12 1.36
CA LEU A 35 2.58 -22.79 0.04
C LEU A 35 4.09 -22.52 0.10
N GLY A 36 4.61 -22.13 1.26
CA GLY A 36 6.04 -21.93 1.48
C GLY A 36 6.33 -21.60 2.95
N PRO A 37 7.48 -22.02 3.50
CA PRO A 37 7.83 -21.75 4.88
C PRO A 37 8.10 -20.27 5.12
N TYR A 38 7.84 -19.79 6.33
CA TYR A 38 8.36 -18.48 6.74
C TYR A 38 9.87 -18.53 6.91
N ALA A 39 10.55 -17.42 6.66
CA ALA A 39 11.99 -17.32 6.83
C ALA A 39 12.40 -17.57 8.30
N ALA A 40 13.54 -18.24 8.49
CA ALA A 40 14.07 -18.51 9.83
C ALA A 40 14.33 -17.22 10.62
N GLY A 41 14.87 -16.19 9.97
CA GLY A 41 15.16 -14.88 10.59
C GLY A 41 14.02 -13.87 10.53
N ARG A 42 12.75 -14.31 10.55
CA ARG A 42 11.59 -13.42 10.61
C ARG A 42 11.44 -12.78 11.98
N ALA A 43 10.86 -11.58 12.03
CA ALA A 43 10.61 -10.88 13.29
C ALA A 43 9.38 -11.40 14.07
N TYR A 44 8.44 -12.08 13.40
CA TYR A 44 7.21 -12.62 13.98
C TYR A 44 6.64 -13.73 13.08
N THR A 45 5.74 -14.54 13.65
CA THR A 45 4.93 -15.51 12.90
C THR A 45 3.50 -15.03 12.88
N PRO A 46 2.89 -14.70 11.72
CA PRO A 46 1.49 -14.29 11.66
C PRO A 46 0.54 -15.49 11.78
N GLU A 47 -0.73 -15.21 12.10
CA GLU A 47 -1.84 -16.12 11.79
C GLU A 47 -1.96 -16.40 10.29
N ASP A 48 -2.69 -17.46 9.93
CA ASP A 48 -2.82 -17.85 8.53
C ASP A 48 -3.87 -16.99 7.83
N ALA A 49 -3.42 -16.32 6.77
CA ALA A 49 -4.17 -15.42 5.91
C ALA A 49 -4.01 -15.85 4.44
N PRO A 50 -4.55 -17.02 4.05
CA PRO A 50 -4.41 -17.54 2.69
C PRO A 50 -5.21 -16.70 1.68
N LEU A 51 -4.87 -16.82 0.40
CA LEU A 51 -5.50 -16.08 -0.70
C LEU A 51 -7.04 -16.20 -0.69
N GLN A 52 -7.59 -17.36 -0.34
CA GLN A 52 -9.04 -17.54 -0.30
C GLN A 52 -9.74 -16.65 0.74
N LYS A 53 -9.08 -16.32 1.87
CA LYS A 53 -9.61 -15.37 2.86
C LYS A 53 -9.53 -13.93 2.35
N LEU A 54 -8.46 -13.58 1.64
CA LEU A 54 -8.35 -12.27 0.97
C LEU A 54 -9.48 -12.07 -0.03
N LEU A 55 -9.72 -13.07 -0.90
CA LEU A 55 -10.80 -13.02 -1.88
C LEU A 55 -12.19 -12.95 -1.21
N ALA A 56 -12.37 -13.56 -0.04
CA ALA A 56 -13.61 -13.46 0.71
C ALA A 56 -13.84 -12.05 1.27
N LEU A 57 -12.81 -11.40 1.82
CA LEU A 57 -12.89 -9.99 2.22
C LEU A 57 -13.18 -9.08 1.02
N ASN A 58 -12.46 -9.28 -0.09
CA ASN A 58 -12.64 -8.43 -1.26
C ASN A 58 -14.08 -8.49 -1.80
N ARG A 59 -14.66 -9.70 -1.89
CA ARG A 59 -16.07 -9.89 -2.23
C ARG A 59 -17.05 -9.24 -1.23
N SER A 60 -16.70 -9.15 0.05
CA SER A 60 -17.58 -8.50 1.03
C SER A 60 -17.56 -6.96 0.95
N LEU A 61 -16.54 -6.38 0.31
CA LEU A 61 -16.38 -4.94 0.13
C LEU A 61 -16.86 -4.46 -1.25
N ALA A 62 -16.89 -5.36 -2.24
CA ALA A 62 -17.26 -5.07 -3.62
C ALA A 62 -18.78 -4.97 -3.84
N ARG A 63 -19.16 -4.12 -4.80
CA ARG A 63 -20.56 -3.92 -5.22
C ARG A 63 -21.18 -5.12 -5.89
N ASP A 64 -20.51 -5.57 -6.92
CA ASP A 64 -20.90 -6.70 -7.73
C ASP A 64 -19.91 -7.79 -7.33
N TYR A 65 -20.35 -9.03 -7.06
CA TYR A 65 -19.55 -10.16 -6.51
C TYR A 65 -18.25 -10.52 -7.27
N ASN A 66 -17.89 -9.73 -8.28
CA ASN A 66 -16.60 -9.65 -8.94
C ASN A 66 -15.51 -9.13 -7.97
N ASN A 67 -14.28 -9.59 -8.20
CA ASN A 67 -13.14 -9.13 -7.43
C ASN A 67 -12.58 -7.84 -8.03
N THR A 68 -12.13 -6.95 -7.17
CA THR A 68 -11.34 -5.77 -7.56
C THR A 68 -9.96 -6.21 -8.04
N THR A 69 -9.19 -5.28 -8.62
CA THR A 69 -7.78 -5.55 -8.90
C THR A 69 -7.00 -5.62 -7.58
N LEU A 70 -6.13 -6.62 -7.42
CA LEU A 70 -5.35 -6.82 -6.19
C LEU A 70 -3.86 -6.58 -6.45
N VAL A 71 -3.19 -5.86 -5.55
CA VAL A 71 -1.72 -5.74 -5.55
C VAL A 71 -1.16 -6.48 -4.34
N LEU A 72 -0.62 -7.67 -4.58
CA LEU A 72 0.01 -8.49 -3.55
C LEU A 72 1.39 -7.91 -3.23
N VAL A 73 1.59 -7.50 -1.99
CA VAL A 73 2.87 -6.96 -1.50
C VAL A 73 3.58 -8.05 -0.70
N GLN A 74 4.83 -8.33 -1.03
CA GLN A 74 5.66 -9.29 -0.32
C GLN A 74 5.80 -8.90 1.17
N PRO A 75 5.35 -9.75 2.11
CA PRO A 75 5.40 -9.42 3.53
C PRO A 75 6.70 -9.91 4.18
N SER A 76 7.15 -9.21 5.22
CA SER A 76 8.45 -9.43 5.85
C SER A 76 8.70 -10.82 6.46
N PRO A 77 7.70 -11.61 6.91
CA PRO A 77 7.92 -12.99 7.37
C PRO A 77 8.54 -13.92 6.32
N TYR A 78 8.36 -13.65 5.03
CA TYR A 78 8.99 -14.40 3.94
C TYR A 78 10.30 -13.77 3.45
N LYS A 79 10.67 -12.58 3.96
CA LYS A 79 11.82 -11.80 3.46
C LYS A 79 11.75 -11.62 1.94
N ASN A 80 12.81 -12.01 1.24
CA ASN A 80 12.94 -11.93 -0.21
C ASN A 80 12.44 -13.19 -0.95
N ASP A 81 11.98 -14.22 -0.24
CA ASP A 81 11.37 -15.39 -0.88
C ASP A 81 9.95 -15.05 -1.35
N CYS A 82 9.84 -14.68 -2.62
CA CYS A 82 8.58 -14.29 -3.26
C CYS A 82 7.74 -15.50 -3.72
N THR A 83 8.10 -16.74 -3.38
CA THR A 83 7.43 -17.96 -3.88
C THR A 83 5.93 -17.96 -3.60
N VAL A 84 5.52 -17.62 -2.37
CA VAL A 84 4.09 -17.58 -1.98
C VAL A 84 3.33 -16.50 -2.75
N MET A 85 3.90 -15.30 -2.87
CA MET A 85 3.29 -14.21 -3.64
C MET A 85 3.14 -14.58 -5.12
N MET A 86 4.19 -15.16 -5.73
CA MET A 86 4.16 -15.59 -7.13
C MET A 86 3.17 -16.75 -7.34
N HIS A 87 3.05 -17.69 -6.40
CA HIS A 87 2.01 -18.71 -6.45
C HIS A 87 0.62 -18.08 -6.51
N CYS A 88 0.34 -17.12 -5.63
CA CYS A 88 -0.95 -16.43 -5.59
C CYS A 88 -1.23 -15.63 -6.88
N LEU A 89 -0.23 -14.96 -7.47
CA LEU A 89 -0.39 -14.26 -8.75
C LEU A 89 -0.75 -15.22 -9.90
N ARG A 90 -0.13 -16.41 -9.94
CA ARG A 90 -0.48 -17.43 -10.95
C ARG A 90 -1.93 -17.90 -10.76
N GLU A 91 -2.33 -18.15 -9.51
CA GLU A 91 -3.69 -18.58 -9.19
C GLU A 91 -4.73 -17.51 -9.56
N LEU A 92 -4.49 -16.24 -9.23
CA LEU A 92 -5.35 -15.12 -9.59
C LEU A 92 -5.50 -14.99 -11.11
N ARG A 93 -4.37 -15.07 -11.85
CA ARG A 93 -4.38 -15.09 -13.32
C ARG A 93 -5.22 -16.22 -13.88
N ASN A 94 -5.08 -17.45 -13.35
CA ASN A 94 -5.84 -18.61 -13.81
C ASN A 94 -7.35 -18.45 -13.55
N ARG A 95 -7.73 -17.68 -12.52
CA ARG A 95 -9.12 -17.32 -12.21
C ARG A 95 -9.62 -16.11 -13.01
N GLY A 96 -8.80 -15.52 -13.90
CA GLY A 96 -9.15 -14.31 -14.64
C GLY A 96 -9.22 -13.03 -13.79
N ILE A 97 -8.66 -13.06 -12.58
CA ILE A 97 -8.63 -11.90 -11.69
C ILE A 97 -7.37 -11.11 -11.99
N ARG A 98 -7.52 -9.82 -12.32
CA ARG A 98 -6.37 -8.94 -12.53
C ARG A 98 -5.63 -8.74 -11.21
N SER A 99 -4.31 -8.94 -11.24
CA SER A 99 -3.48 -8.78 -10.06
C SER A 99 -2.07 -8.37 -10.41
N PHE A 100 -1.44 -7.60 -9.52
CA PHE A 100 -0.04 -7.19 -9.60
C PHE A 100 0.72 -7.57 -8.34
N GLY A 101 2.04 -7.53 -8.41
CA GLY A 101 2.92 -7.83 -7.28
C GLY A 101 3.90 -6.71 -6.97
N ILE A 102 4.28 -6.58 -5.69
CA ILE A 102 5.43 -5.80 -5.23
C ILE A 102 6.36 -6.74 -4.47
N ALA A 103 7.54 -7.00 -5.02
CA ALA A 103 8.50 -7.96 -4.48
C ALA A 103 9.41 -7.35 -3.42
N VAL A 104 10.06 -8.19 -2.62
CA VAL A 104 11.30 -7.83 -1.89
C VAL A 104 12.39 -8.67 -2.51
N LEU A 105 13.50 -8.05 -2.88
CA LEU A 105 14.61 -8.72 -3.55
C LEU A 105 15.88 -8.63 -2.72
N ASP A 106 16.76 -9.60 -2.94
CA ASP A 106 18.19 -9.40 -2.70
C ASP A 106 18.82 -8.89 -3.99
N LEU A 107 19.24 -7.63 -3.98
CA LEU A 107 19.78 -6.94 -5.17
C LEU A 107 21.09 -7.55 -5.67
N ASP A 108 21.82 -8.27 -4.80
CA ASP A 108 23.12 -8.86 -5.14
C ASP A 108 22.97 -10.24 -5.81
N THR A 109 21.88 -10.95 -5.52
CA THR A 109 21.68 -12.34 -5.98
C THR A 109 20.54 -12.52 -6.98
N THR A 110 19.61 -11.56 -7.10
CA THR A 110 18.48 -11.67 -8.04
C THR A 110 18.92 -11.47 -9.48
N THR A 111 18.76 -12.50 -10.31
CA THR A 111 19.11 -12.51 -11.74
C THR A 111 18.08 -11.78 -12.62
N ASP A 112 18.50 -11.37 -13.82
CA ASP A 112 17.59 -10.77 -14.81
C ASP A 112 16.48 -11.72 -15.25
N ALA A 113 16.77 -13.03 -15.33
CA ALA A 113 15.79 -14.04 -15.67
C ALA A 113 14.67 -14.10 -14.61
N GLN A 114 15.02 -14.06 -13.33
CA GLN A 114 14.04 -14.01 -12.23
C GLN A 114 13.22 -12.72 -12.26
N LEU A 115 13.85 -11.56 -12.54
CA LEU A 115 13.11 -10.31 -12.69
C LEU A 115 12.13 -10.34 -13.86
N ASN A 116 12.53 -10.90 -15.00
CA ASN A 116 11.67 -11.06 -16.16
C ASN A 116 10.51 -12.04 -15.90
N GLU A 117 10.75 -13.12 -15.15
CA GLU A 117 9.69 -14.03 -14.70
C GLU A 117 8.68 -13.29 -13.81
N MET A 118 9.17 -12.54 -12.82
CA MET A 118 8.34 -11.71 -11.95
C MET A 118 7.54 -10.68 -12.75
N HIS A 119 8.19 -9.97 -13.68
CA HIS A 119 7.53 -8.99 -14.55
C HIS A 119 6.42 -9.66 -15.39
N THR A 120 6.72 -10.79 -16.02
CA THR A 120 5.77 -11.56 -16.84
C THR A 120 4.57 -12.01 -16.01
N LEU A 121 4.78 -12.31 -14.73
CA LEU A 121 3.73 -12.73 -13.81
C LEU A 121 2.85 -11.58 -13.29
N GLY A 122 3.32 -10.33 -13.42
CA GLY A 122 2.58 -9.13 -13.01
C GLY A 122 3.23 -8.33 -11.88
N VAL A 123 4.46 -8.67 -11.46
CA VAL A 123 5.21 -7.83 -10.51
C VAL A 123 5.56 -6.50 -11.18
N ARG A 124 5.35 -5.40 -10.45
CA ARG A 124 5.51 -4.01 -10.91
C ARG A 124 6.23 -3.15 -9.88
N GLY A 125 7.03 -3.76 -9.01
CA GLY A 125 7.84 -2.97 -8.10
C GLY A 125 8.59 -3.76 -7.05
N ILE A 126 9.44 -3.03 -6.33
CA ILE A 126 10.22 -3.52 -5.21
C ILE A 126 9.83 -2.73 -3.96
N ARG A 127 9.62 -3.44 -2.85
CA ARG A 127 9.36 -2.85 -1.54
C ARG A 127 10.65 -2.65 -0.76
N LEU A 128 10.81 -1.45 -0.22
CA LEU A 128 11.81 -1.08 0.77
C LEU A 128 11.12 -0.68 2.07
N ASN A 129 11.50 -1.31 3.18
CA ASN A 129 10.86 -1.11 4.48
C ASN A 129 11.90 -0.73 5.53
N PHE A 130 11.82 0.51 6.01
CA PHE A 130 12.74 1.11 6.98
C PHE A 130 12.02 1.53 8.27
N GLN A 131 10.78 1.10 8.47
CA GLN A 131 9.98 1.48 9.64
C GLN A 131 9.45 0.28 10.42
N ALA A 132 9.13 -0.85 9.78
CA ALA A 132 8.40 -1.93 10.43
C ALA A 132 9.22 -2.71 11.48
N ASP A 133 10.55 -2.57 11.51
CA ASP A 133 11.42 -3.20 12.52
C ASP A 133 11.77 -2.28 13.70
N GLY A 134 11.28 -1.03 13.70
CA GLY A 134 11.40 -0.09 14.81
C GLY A 134 12.80 0.48 15.04
N LYS A 135 13.73 0.32 14.09
CA LYS A 135 15.08 0.88 14.18
C LYS A 135 15.12 2.33 13.73
N GLU A 136 16.16 3.06 14.16
CA GLU A 136 16.47 4.38 13.60
C GLU A 136 16.79 4.28 12.11
N VAL A 137 16.37 5.29 11.36
CA VAL A 137 16.56 5.35 9.91
C VAL A 137 17.92 5.95 9.60
N ASP A 138 18.81 5.15 9.04
CA ASP A 138 20.05 5.62 8.41
C ASP A 138 19.73 6.18 7.02
N ILE A 139 19.73 7.51 6.90
CA ILE A 139 19.38 8.22 5.66
C ILE A 139 20.39 7.96 4.55
N THR A 140 21.69 7.90 4.87
CA THR A 140 22.74 7.64 3.87
C THR A 140 22.56 6.25 3.27
N ARG A 141 22.32 5.24 4.13
CA ARG A 141 22.01 3.88 3.68
C ARG A 141 20.72 3.84 2.87
N LEU A 142 19.68 4.54 3.29
CA LEU A 142 18.41 4.59 2.58
C LEU A 142 18.56 5.16 1.17
N ILE A 143 19.24 6.29 1.01
CA ILE A 143 19.52 6.90 -0.31
C ILE A 143 20.34 5.94 -1.17
N SER A 144 21.36 5.27 -0.61
CA SER A 144 22.15 4.27 -1.34
C SER A 144 21.28 3.11 -1.84
N VAL A 145 20.42 2.55 -0.99
CA VAL A 145 19.51 1.46 -1.37
C VAL A 145 18.47 1.91 -2.40
N LEU A 146 17.94 3.13 -2.28
CA LEU A 146 17.00 3.70 -3.26
C LEU A 146 17.61 3.77 -4.65
N ASN A 147 18.81 4.36 -4.77
CA ASN A 147 19.51 4.47 -6.05
C ASN A 147 19.82 3.09 -6.65
N ARG A 148 20.38 2.17 -5.85
CA ARG A 148 20.66 0.79 -6.31
C ARG A 148 19.39 0.07 -6.78
N THR A 149 18.28 0.26 -6.08
CA THR A 149 16.99 -0.35 -6.45
C THR A 149 16.45 0.24 -7.74
N ALA A 150 16.52 1.57 -7.89
CA ALA A 150 16.06 2.26 -9.09
C ALA A 150 16.89 1.85 -10.31
N ASP A 151 18.21 1.80 -10.18
CA ASP A 151 19.10 1.32 -11.24
C ASP A 151 18.82 -0.13 -11.64
N ARG A 152 18.43 -0.98 -10.68
CA ARG A 152 18.08 -2.38 -10.96
C ARG A 152 16.83 -2.52 -11.82
N ILE A 153 15.86 -1.60 -11.69
CA ILE A 153 14.52 -1.75 -12.28
C ILE A 153 14.18 -0.68 -13.34
N ARG A 154 15.04 0.31 -13.57
CA ARG A 154 14.80 1.44 -14.51
C ARG A 154 14.37 1.06 -15.92
N ASN A 155 14.77 -0.13 -16.39
CA ASN A 155 14.45 -0.60 -17.74
C ASN A 155 13.21 -1.52 -17.77
N LEU A 156 12.60 -1.82 -16.61
CA LEU A 156 11.40 -2.64 -16.53
C LEU A 156 10.16 -1.73 -16.60
N PRO A 157 9.28 -1.91 -17.61
CA PRO A 157 8.16 -1.02 -17.80
C PRO A 157 7.17 -1.11 -16.64
N GLY A 158 6.76 0.05 -16.13
CA GLY A 158 5.78 0.13 -15.06
C GLY A 158 6.28 -0.29 -13.68
N TRP A 159 7.59 -0.44 -13.48
CA TRP A 159 8.13 -0.76 -12.16
C TRP A 159 8.29 0.49 -11.30
N ALA A 160 7.89 0.40 -10.04
CA ALA A 160 8.03 1.46 -9.04
C ALA A 160 8.73 0.94 -7.78
N ILE A 161 9.27 1.86 -6.98
CA ILE A 161 9.77 1.56 -5.63
C ILE A 161 8.66 1.85 -4.64
N GLN A 162 8.20 0.85 -3.89
CA GLN A 162 7.31 1.04 -2.76
C GLN A 162 8.13 1.26 -1.49
N LEU A 163 7.97 2.41 -0.84
CA LEU A 163 8.79 2.85 0.27
C LEU A 163 7.95 3.07 1.53
N PHE A 164 8.31 2.36 2.61
CA PHE A 164 7.75 2.59 3.94
C PHE A 164 8.81 3.17 4.89
N VAL A 165 8.64 4.44 5.24
CA VAL A 165 9.56 5.28 6.02
C VAL A 165 8.76 6.22 6.94
N PRO A 166 9.34 6.71 8.05
CA PRO A 166 8.74 7.78 8.85
C PRO A 166 8.55 9.08 8.04
N GLY A 167 7.46 9.81 8.31
CA GLY A 167 7.11 11.03 7.56
C GLY A 167 8.23 12.07 7.46
N TRP A 168 8.93 12.38 8.56
CA TRP A 168 10.01 13.37 8.57
C TRP A 168 11.15 13.10 7.57
N THR A 169 11.33 11.85 7.15
CA THR A 169 12.41 11.48 6.21
C THR A 169 12.22 12.09 4.83
N TRP A 170 10.99 12.44 4.42
CA TRP A 170 10.72 13.04 3.11
C TRP A 170 11.45 14.37 2.89
N ASP A 171 11.71 15.14 3.96
CA ASP A 171 12.49 16.39 3.86
C ASP A 171 13.95 16.10 3.47
N LEU A 172 14.51 14.99 3.96
CA LEU A 172 15.89 14.60 3.70
C LEU A 172 16.05 13.79 2.41
N LEU A 173 14.99 13.10 2.00
CA LEU A 173 14.97 12.28 0.78
C LEU A 173 14.54 13.06 -0.45
N HIS A 174 14.07 14.30 -0.31
CA HIS A 174 13.40 15.05 -1.38
C HIS A 174 14.21 15.05 -2.69
N ASP A 175 15.45 15.52 -2.65
CA ASP A 175 16.26 15.64 -3.86
C ASP A 175 16.66 14.28 -4.43
N ALA A 176 17.03 13.33 -3.56
CA ALA A 176 17.37 11.97 -3.97
C ALA A 176 16.19 11.26 -4.65
N VAL A 177 14.96 11.40 -4.12
CA VAL A 177 13.75 10.82 -4.72
C VAL A 177 13.38 11.50 -6.02
N ARG A 178 13.54 12.83 -6.10
CA ARG A 178 13.27 13.61 -7.31
C ARG A 178 14.13 13.16 -8.50
N GLU A 179 15.34 12.71 -8.24
CA GLU A 179 16.31 12.31 -9.26
C GLU A 179 16.18 10.84 -9.70
N LEU A 180 15.32 10.05 -9.06
CA LEU A 180 15.18 8.63 -9.42
C LEU A 180 14.59 8.47 -10.83
N PRO A 181 15.10 7.51 -11.63
CA PRO A 181 14.56 7.20 -12.95
C PRO A 181 13.22 6.43 -12.92
N VAL A 182 12.65 6.21 -11.73
CA VAL A 182 11.44 5.42 -11.52
C VAL A 182 10.52 6.10 -10.52
N ARG A 183 9.22 5.80 -10.61
CA ARG A 183 8.23 6.31 -9.66
C ARG A 183 8.41 5.69 -8.28
N VAL A 184 7.97 6.41 -7.26
CA VAL A 184 7.93 5.94 -5.86
C VAL A 184 6.49 5.86 -5.37
N ILE A 185 6.19 4.85 -4.56
CA ILE A 185 4.93 4.69 -3.85
C ILE A 185 5.22 4.86 -2.36
N ALA A 186 4.75 5.95 -1.76
CA ALA A 186 4.85 6.21 -0.33
C ALA A 186 3.78 5.40 0.43
N ASP A 187 4.19 4.34 1.13
CA ASP A 187 3.28 3.48 1.90
C ASP A 187 2.68 4.23 3.10
N HIS A 188 1.42 3.92 3.42
CA HIS A 188 0.74 4.31 4.66
C HIS A 188 0.80 5.82 4.96
N LEU A 189 0.22 6.63 4.08
CA LEU A 189 0.26 8.11 4.12
C LEU A 189 1.69 8.67 4.06
N GLY A 190 2.65 7.90 3.55
CA GLY A 190 4.07 8.24 3.59
C GLY A 190 4.63 8.32 5.01
N GLY A 191 4.03 7.62 5.97
CA GLY A 191 4.45 7.66 7.37
C GLY A 191 4.05 8.95 8.11
N LEU A 192 3.21 9.80 7.51
CA LEU A 192 2.60 10.95 8.18
C LEU A 192 1.59 10.47 9.21
N ARG A 193 1.60 11.12 10.38
CA ARG A 193 0.87 10.70 11.57
C ARG A 193 -0.37 11.57 11.80
N GLY A 194 -1.45 10.95 12.27
CA GLY A 194 -2.64 11.64 12.76
C GLY A 194 -2.37 12.37 14.06
N THR A 195 -3.25 13.30 14.43
CA THR A 195 -3.02 14.19 15.58
C THR A 195 -2.79 13.42 16.89
N SER A 196 -3.36 12.23 17.04
CA SER A 196 -3.15 11.37 18.22
C SER A 196 -1.71 10.92 18.40
N LYS A 197 -0.92 10.84 17.31
CA LYS A 197 0.49 10.42 17.29
C LYS A 197 1.47 11.57 17.08
N LEU A 198 0.99 12.82 17.09
CA LEU A 198 1.81 14.02 16.95
C LEU A 198 2.12 14.67 18.31
N PRO A 199 3.26 15.36 18.44
CA PRO A 199 3.53 16.25 19.56
C PRO A 199 2.41 17.29 19.74
N SER A 200 2.17 17.70 20.99
CA SER A 200 1.07 18.60 21.38
C SER A 200 0.99 19.88 20.53
N GLU A 201 2.14 20.46 20.20
CA GLU A 201 2.32 21.68 19.43
C GLU A 201 1.90 21.55 17.96
N LEU A 202 1.80 20.33 17.43
CA LEU A 202 1.39 20.06 16.05
C LEU A 202 -0.04 19.51 15.95
N GLN A 203 -0.72 19.22 17.07
CA GLN A 203 -2.05 18.61 17.05
C GLN A 203 -3.12 19.51 16.42
N SER A 204 -3.00 20.83 16.56
CA SER A 204 -3.90 21.80 15.92
C SER A 204 -3.57 22.06 14.44
N THR A 205 -2.36 21.69 14.00
CA THR A 205 -1.88 21.87 12.62
C THR A 205 -1.14 20.62 12.13
N PRO A 206 -1.82 19.47 11.97
CA PRO A 206 -1.16 18.21 11.61
C PRO A 206 -0.44 18.26 10.26
N THR A 207 -0.85 19.15 9.35
CA THR A 207 -0.19 19.37 8.04
C THR A 207 1.11 20.17 8.13
N SER A 208 1.47 20.66 9.32
CA SER A 208 2.76 21.33 9.60
C SER A 208 3.85 20.34 10.07
N GLN A 209 3.53 19.05 10.19
CA GLN A 209 4.53 18.04 10.56
C GLN A 209 5.64 17.93 9.50
N LEU A 210 6.85 17.55 9.94
CA LEU A 210 8.00 17.35 9.06
C LEU A 210 7.69 16.33 7.96
N GLY A 211 8.25 16.57 6.78
CA GLY A 211 8.04 15.75 5.59
C GLY A 211 6.75 16.01 4.82
N PHE A 212 5.72 16.61 5.44
CA PHE A 212 4.41 16.80 4.78
C PHE A 212 4.53 17.58 3.46
N ARG A 213 5.19 18.75 3.50
CA ARG A 213 5.36 19.60 2.32
C ARG A 213 6.24 18.95 1.26
N SER A 214 7.31 18.27 1.66
CA SER A 214 8.23 17.59 0.75
C SER A 214 7.56 16.43 0.02
N LEU A 215 6.77 15.62 0.74
CA LEU A 215 5.98 14.54 0.14
C LEU A 215 4.97 15.08 -0.89
N LEU A 216 4.21 16.12 -0.53
CA LEU A 216 3.23 16.73 -1.45
C LEU A 216 3.93 17.38 -2.65
N SER A 217 5.10 18.00 -2.47
CA SER A 217 5.90 18.57 -3.56
C SER A 217 6.31 17.49 -4.59
N LEU A 218 6.81 16.35 -4.13
CA LEU A 218 7.16 15.22 -5.00
C LEU A 218 5.94 14.61 -5.70
N ALA A 219 4.82 14.52 -5.00
CA ALA A 219 3.57 14.06 -5.59
C ALA A 219 3.05 15.02 -6.66
N LYS A 220 3.06 16.35 -6.42
CA LYS A 220 2.69 17.36 -7.44
C LYS A 220 3.53 17.27 -8.72
N GLN A 221 4.78 16.82 -8.61
CA GLN A 221 5.68 16.57 -9.74
C GLN A 221 5.44 15.21 -10.42
N SER A 222 4.42 14.45 -10.01
CA SER A 222 4.10 13.09 -10.51
C SER A 222 5.20 12.04 -10.26
N ILE A 223 6.11 12.30 -9.32
CA ILE A 223 7.23 11.42 -8.96
C ILE A 223 6.78 10.37 -7.93
N VAL A 224 5.97 10.81 -6.97
CA VAL A 224 5.47 9.98 -5.86
C VAL A 224 3.96 9.79 -5.98
N TYR A 225 3.50 8.55 -5.78
CA TYR A 225 2.13 8.24 -5.40
C TYR A 225 2.06 8.04 -3.89
N VAL A 226 1.07 8.63 -3.22
CA VAL A 226 0.84 8.45 -1.78
C VAL A 226 -0.24 7.40 -1.57
N LYS A 227 0.07 6.36 -0.80
CA LYS A 227 -0.87 5.29 -0.52
C LYS A 227 -1.61 5.52 0.79
N VAL A 228 -2.92 5.72 0.71
CA VAL A 228 -3.84 5.77 1.86
C VAL A 228 -4.15 4.32 2.27
N SER A 229 -3.37 3.80 3.21
CA SER A 229 -3.52 2.43 3.72
C SER A 229 -3.01 2.33 5.16
N GLY A 230 -3.36 1.26 5.86
CA GLY A 230 -2.82 0.96 7.19
C GLY A 230 -3.04 2.10 8.21
N LEU A 231 -4.22 2.74 8.20
CA LEU A 231 -4.52 3.93 9.03
C LEU A 231 -4.25 3.70 10.53
N TYR A 232 -4.50 2.48 11.02
CA TYR A 232 -4.20 2.06 12.39
C TYR A 232 -2.70 2.10 12.75
N ARG A 233 -1.80 2.24 11.76
CA ARG A 233 -0.37 2.46 11.98
C ARG A 233 -0.09 3.93 12.26
N MET A 234 -0.89 4.83 11.69
CA MET A 234 -0.69 6.28 11.71
C MET A 234 -1.54 7.00 12.75
N SER A 235 -2.41 6.29 13.46
CA SER A 235 -3.31 6.80 14.50
C SER A 235 -3.32 5.88 15.73
N ASP A 236 -3.52 6.45 16.92
CA ASP A 236 -3.77 5.73 18.17
C ASP A 236 -5.28 5.58 18.48
N TYR A 237 -6.17 6.13 17.65
CA TYR A 237 -7.61 5.97 17.84
C TYR A 237 -8.02 4.53 17.51
N SER A 238 -8.65 3.86 18.48
CA SER A 238 -9.05 2.46 18.34
C SER A 238 -10.31 2.31 17.47
N ALA A 239 -10.10 1.83 16.26
CA ALA A 239 -10.97 0.93 15.48
C ALA A 239 -12.43 1.34 15.18
N SER A 240 -12.73 2.60 14.85
CA SER A 240 -13.92 2.78 13.98
C SER A 240 -13.70 3.69 12.79
N THR A 241 -12.89 4.74 12.86
CA THR A 241 -12.81 5.67 11.71
C THR A 241 -11.48 6.41 11.54
N PHE A 242 -10.58 6.44 12.53
CA PHE A 242 -9.30 7.17 12.48
C PHE A 242 -9.46 8.66 12.09
N GLU A 243 -10.47 9.34 12.66
CA GLU A 243 -10.80 10.75 12.35
C GLU A 243 -9.62 11.72 12.50
N ASP A 244 -8.64 11.40 13.35
CA ASP A 244 -7.44 12.21 13.53
C ASP A 244 -6.54 12.28 12.28
N LEU A 245 -6.80 11.45 11.27
CA LEU A 245 -6.18 11.48 9.95
C LEU A 245 -6.96 12.31 8.93
N GLN A 246 -8.19 12.71 9.22
CA GLN A 246 -9.05 13.47 8.31
C GLN A 246 -8.33 14.70 7.71
N PRO A 247 -7.65 15.57 8.49
CA PRO A 247 -7.01 16.76 7.92
C PRO A 247 -5.92 16.43 6.89
N ILE A 248 -5.21 15.32 7.09
CA ILE A 248 -4.14 14.86 6.20
C ILE A 248 -4.74 14.33 4.90
N VAL A 249 -5.73 13.44 5.00
CA VAL A 249 -6.40 12.85 3.83
C VAL A 249 -7.10 13.94 3.00
N GLN A 250 -7.80 14.87 3.64
CA GLN A 250 -8.45 15.99 2.96
C GLN A 250 -7.45 16.91 2.26
N ALA A 251 -6.28 17.15 2.86
CA ALA A 251 -5.24 17.93 2.20
C ALA A 251 -4.70 17.21 0.96
N MET A 252 -4.47 15.89 1.03
CA MET A 252 -4.06 15.10 -0.13
C MET A 252 -5.12 15.11 -1.25
N ALA A 253 -6.39 14.93 -0.90
CA ALA A 253 -7.50 14.98 -1.86
C ALA A 253 -7.59 16.33 -2.59
N ARG A 254 -7.32 17.44 -1.89
CA ARG A 254 -7.32 18.78 -2.51
C ARG A 254 -6.07 19.06 -3.34
N GLU A 255 -4.90 18.68 -2.84
CA GLU A 255 -3.62 19.17 -3.37
C GLU A 255 -2.95 18.22 -4.36
N ILE A 256 -3.20 16.92 -4.26
CA ILE A 256 -2.60 15.87 -5.10
C ILE A 256 -3.61 14.79 -5.53
N PRO A 257 -4.85 15.14 -5.95
CA PRO A 257 -5.92 14.17 -6.19
C PRO A 257 -5.55 13.06 -7.19
N ASP A 258 -4.66 13.35 -8.14
CA ASP A 258 -4.25 12.40 -9.17
C ASP A 258 -3.14 11.43 -8.71
N GLN A 259 -2.55 11.67 -7.53
CA GLN A 259 -1.38 10.95 -7.02
C GLN A 259 -1.64 10.23 -5.70
N VAL A 260 -2.90 10.01 -5.35
CA VAL A 260 -3.30 9.21 -4.18
C VAL A 260 -3.78 7.83 -4.64
N ILE A 261 -3.42 6.75 -3.96
CA ILE A 261 -3.95 5.40 -4.20
C ILE A 261 -4.39 4.77 -2.89
N TRP A 262 -5.31 3.80 -2.92
CA TRP A 262 -5.82 3.13 -1.72
C TRP A 262 -5.31 1.70 -1.56
N GLY A 263 -5.17 1.22 -0.32
CA GLY A 263 -5.05 -0.20 -0.02
C GLY A 263 -5.58 -0.54 1.37
N SER A 264 -6.16 -1.74 1.53
CA SER A 264 -6.73 -2.16 2.81
C SER A 264 -5.67 -2.44 3.88
N ASP A 265 -4.44 -2.78 3.46
CA ASP A 265 -3.39 -3.32 4.32
C ASP A 265 -3.79 -4.66 4.98
N TRP A 266 -4.74 -5.39 4.35
CA TRP A 266 -5.11 -6.73 4.79
C TRP A 266 -3.87 -7.64 4.82
N PRO A 267 -3.70 -8.49 5.85
CA PRO A 267 -4.66 -8.86 6.88
C PRO A 267 -4.53 -8.06 8.18
N HIS A 268 -4.06 -6.82 8.15
CA HIS A 268 -4.03 -5.94 9.32
C HIS A 268 -3.03 -6.40 10.40
N THR A 269 -1.76 -6.54 10.01
CA THR A 269 -0.70 -7.03 10.92
C THR A 269 -0.45 -6.08 12.10
N GLY A 270 0.07 -6.63 13.20
CA GLY A 270 0.39 -5.87 14.41
C GLY A 270 1.49 -4.82 14.23
N ASP A 271 1.70 -4.05 15.30
CA ASP A 271 2.80 -3.09 15.38
C ASP A 271 4.13 -3.80 15.67
N GLY A 272 5.18 -3.41 14.97
CA GLY A 272 6.54 -3.94 15.15
C GLY A 272 7.08 -3.72 16.55
N HIS A 273 6.75 -2.60 17.19
CA HIS A 273 7.23 -2.26 18.54
C HIS A 273 6.77 -3.26 19.62
N ASN A 274 5.66 -3.97 19.39
CA ASN A 274 5.14 -4.98 20.33
C ASN A 274 5.76 -6.38 20.14
N ARG A 275 6.59 -6.60 19.12
CA ARG A 275 7.12 -7.92 18.76
C ARG A 275 8.29 -8.39 19.63
N VAL A 276 8.95 -7.47 20.34
CA VAL A 276 10.09 -7.76 21.23
C VAL A 276 9.71 -8.74 22.36
N LYS A 277 8.41 -8.89 22.67
CA LYS A 277 7.91 -9.72 23.77
C LYS A 277 7.36 -11.10 23.36
N ARG A 278 7.36 -11.45 22.06
CA ARG A 278 6.69 -12.69 21.57
C ARG A 278 7.69 -13.67 20.97
N SER A 279 7.54 -14.95 21.33
CA SER A 279 8.31 -16.04 20.73
C SER A 279 7.90 -16.27 19.28
N ILE A 280 8.87 -16.56 18.41
CA ILE A 280 8.66 -16.94 17.00
C ILE A 280 7.75 -18.18 16.88
N GLY A 281 7.65 -19.02 17.92
CA GLY A 281 6.74 -20.18 17.94
C GLY A 281 5.26 -19.83 18.10
N SER A 282 4.92 -18.61 18.51
CA SER A 282 3.54 -18.18 18.74
C SER A 282 3.02 -17.37 17.55
N LYS A 283 1.83 -17.71 17.05
CA LYS A 283 1.17 -16.95 15.98
C LYS A 283 0.63 -15.63 16.53
N GLU A 284 0.98 -14.53 15.86
CA GLU A 284 0.49 -13.18 16.11
C GLU A 284 -0.87 -13.00 15.45
N PRO A 285 -1.93 -12.69 16.22
CA PRO A 285 -3.24 -12.43 15.65
C PRO A 285 -3.25 -11.11 14.88
N PHE A 286 -4.18 -11.02 13.95
CA PHE A 286 -4.45 -9.81 13.19
C PHE A 286 -5.29 -8.81 13.96
N ARG A 287 -5.20 -7.53 13.57
CA ARG A 287 -6.07 -6.49 14.11
C ARG A 287 -7.48 -6.67 13.55
N MET A 288 -8.47 -6.46 14.40
CA MET A 288 -9.86 -6.34 13.97
C MET A 288 -10.07 -4.93 13.43
N ILE A 289 -10.25 -4.82 12.12
CA ILE A 289 -10.41 -3.57 11.39
C ILE A 289 -11.71 -3.61 10.60
N ASP A 290 -12.55 -2.59 10.81
CA ASP A 290 -13.77 -2.37 10.03
C ASP A 290 -13.41 -1.66 8.72
N ASN A 291 -13.21 -2.45 7.67
CA ASN A 291 -12.85 -1.93 6.34
C ASN A 291 -14.00 -1.15 5.70
N HIS A 292 -15.25 -1.50 6.00
CA HIS A 292 -16.43 -0.77 5.50
C HIS A 292 -16.48 0.63 6.11
N ALA A 293 -16.31 0.75 7.43
CA ALA A 293 -16.30 2.05 8.09
C ALA A 293 -15.15 2.95 7.60
N ILE A 294 -13.94 2.39 7.41
CA ILE A 294 -12.81 3.13 6.86
C ILE A 294 -13.11 3.65 5.46
N LEU A 295 -13.55 2.78 4.56
CA LEU A 295 -13.83 3.15 3.18
C LEU A 295 -14.93 4.21 3.09
N GLN A 296 -15.97 4.12 3.92
CA GLN A 296 -17.02 5.15 4.01
C GLN A 296 -16.44 6.49 4.45
N ARG A 297 -15.55 6.50 5.45
CA ARG A 297 -14.94 7.74 5.93
C ARG A 297 -14.00 8.37 4.92
N LEU A 298 -13.20 7.55 4.24
CA LEU A 298 -12.36 8.03 3.14
C LEU A 298 -13.21 8.67 2.04
N HIS A 299 -14.35 8.07 1.70
CA HIS A 299 -15.30 8.66 0.77
C HIS A 299 -15.82 10.01 1.27
N ASP A 300 -16.29 10.08 2.52
CA ASP A 300 -16.81 11.31 3.13
C ASP A 300 -15.76 12.43 3.19
N TRP A 301 -14.49 12.09 3.42
CA TRP A 301 -13.40 13.08 3.50
C TRP A 301 -12.95 13.58 2.13
N MET A 302 -12.87 12.69 1.13
CA MET A 302 -12.31 13.01 -0.18
C MET A 302 -13.35 13.55 -1.17
N GLY A 303 -14.62 13.16 -1.01
CA GLY A 303 -15.67 13.38 -1.99
C GLY A 303 -15.53 12.47 -3.23
N ASP A 304 -16.61 12.41 -4.02
CA ASP A 304 -16.79 11.42 -5.09
C ASP A 304 -15.63 11.39 -6.11
N ASP A 305 -15.18 12.56 -6.60
CA ASP A 305 -14.15 12.66 -7.65
C ASP A 305 -12.78 12.16 -7.18
N ALA A 306 -12.27 12.71 -6.06
CA ALA A 306 -10.97 12.33 -5.54
C ALA A 306 -10.96 10.88 -5.02
N TYR A 307 -12.09 10.41 -4.48
CA TYR A 307 -12.26 9.01 -4.12
C TYR A 307 -12.19 8.11 -5.36
N TRP A 308 -12.95 8.41 -6.42
CA TRP A 308 -12.91 7.62 -7.66
C TRP A 308 -11.49 7.55 -8.24
N LYS A 309 -10.81 8.69 -8.34
CA LYS A 309 -9.41 8.76 -8.79
C LYS A 309 -8.50 7.87 -7.95
N MET A 310 -8.61 7.94 -6.63
CA MET A 310 -7.82 7.13 -5.70
C MET A 310 -8.06 5.63 -5.88
N MET A 311 -9.30 5.23 -6.11
CA MET A 311 -9.69 3.82 -6.19
C MET A 311 -9.45 3.21 -7.57
N VAL A 312 -9.56 3.98 -8.65
CA VAL A 312 -9.62 3.48 -10.03
C VAL A 312 -8.56 4.10 -10.93
N ASP A 313 -8.62 5.41 -11.18
CA ASP A 313 -7.84 6.04 -12.26
C ASP A 313 -6.33 6.07 -11.93
N ASN A 314 -5.99 6.49 -10.72
CA ASN A 314 -4.61 6.63 -10.25
C ASN A 314 -3.89 5.28 -10.22
N PRO A 315 -4.42 4.21 -9.59
CA PRO A 315 -3.78 2.90 -9.64
C PRO A 315 -3.81 2.29 -11.05
N GLY A 316 -4.82 2.59 -11.88
CA GLY A 316 -4.84 2.24 -13.30
C GLY A 316 -3.62 2.79 -14.05
N ARG A 317 -3.33 4.08 -13.92
CA ARG A 317 -2.15 4.74 -14.53
C ARG A 317 -0.80 4.26 -13.98
N LEU A 318 -0.81 3.68 -12.78
CA LEU A 318 0.40 3.20 -12.11
C LEU A 318 0.73 1.74 -12.46
N TYR A 319 -0.27 0.89 -12.65
CA TYR A 319 -0.06 -0.56 -12.79
C TYR A 319 -0.38 -1.12 -14.17
N ILE A 320 -1.31 -0.50 -14.92
CA ILE A 320 -1.70 -0.97 -16.25
C ILE A 320 -0.80 -0.27 -17.28
N HIS A 321 0.18 -1.03 -17.79
CA HIS A 321 1.14 -0.64 -18.83
C HIS A 321 1.14 -1.67 -19.95
#